data_AF-A0A9P9DSA1-F1
#
_entry.id   AF-A0A9P9DSA1-F1
#
_cell.length_a   1.000
_cell.length_b   1.000
_cell.length_c   1.000
_cell.angle_alpha   90.00
_cell.angle_beta   90.00
_cell.angle_gamma   90.00
#
_symmetry.space_group_name_H-M   'P 1'
#
loop_
_entity.id
_entity.type
_entity.pdbx_description
1 polymer ?
#
loop_
_entity_poly.entity_id
_entity_poly.type
_entity_poly.pdbx_seq_one_letter_code
_entity_poly.pdbx_strand_id
1 'polypeptide(L)'
;MVRLFVPSGDGQHAVVPRQPYPLPASPETHAIPKYACIGAAVWTGLQSIVRGNVTGAFVRTTAILTPLLIANQSVQSFVEKQAVAEVFKNSGIRPQPWKLIRFEEPLNLDSWALGGAIVGLCIAARGKSLPGVLGWDRYIGASAIGWAVGSSAGAAYFKSISPGGEWAKAILVNEARRRDYVDATTNSDFWGPIENSQSFPRIFTLYSSPWRK
;
A
#
# COMPACT_ATOMS: atom_id res chain seq x y z
N MET A 1 5.74 17.56 -7.30
CA MET A 1 4.78 16.45 -7.04
C MET A 1 5.22 15.73 -5.76
N VAL A 2 4.46 14.74 -5.26
CA VAL A 2 4.69 14.15 -3.94
C VAL A 2 4.89 12.65 -4.04
N ARG A 3 5.89 12.12 -3.33
CA ARG A 3 6.12 10.71 -3.06
C ARG A 3 5.88 10.45 -1.56
N LEU A 4 4.95 9.56 -1.24
CA LEU A 4 4.42 9.34 0.10
C LEU A 4 5.00 8.06 0.71
N PHE A 5 5.32 8.11 2.00
CA PHE A 5 5.82 6.97 2.78
C PHE A 5 7.07 6.31 2.19
N VAL A 6 8.11 7.11 1.91
CA VAL A 6 9.38 6.62 1.37
C VAL A 6 10.11 5.76 2.41
N PRO A 7 10.35 4.46 2.17
CA PRO A 7 10.99 3.59 3.16
C PRO A 7 12.42 4.04 3.48
N SER A 8 12.91 3.67 4.67
CA SER A 8 14.29 3.93 5.06
C SER A 8 15.25 3.24 4.09
N GLY A 9 16.22 3.98 3.57
CA GLY A 9 17.19 3.46 2.61
C GLY A 9 16.67 3.20 1.19
N ASP A 10 15.56 3.83 0.78
CA ASP A 10 15.01 3.74 -0.57
C ASP A 10 16.08 3.95 -1.66
N GLY A 11 16.40 2.88 -2.40
CA GLY A 11 17.38 2.88 -3.49
C GLY A 11 18.85 2.81 -3.09
N GLN A 12 19.16 2.60 -1.80
CA GLN A 12 20.56 2.52 -1.34
C GLN A 12 21.16 1.12 -1.38
N HIS A 13 20.31 0.10 -1.27
CA HIS A 13 20.73 -1.30 -1.28
C HIS A 13 19.75 -2.10 -2.13
N ALA A 14 20.22 -3.22 -2.68
CA ALA A 14 19.38 -4.07 -3.51
C ALA A 14 18.09 -4.46 -2.75
N VAL A 15 18.22 -4.85 -1.47
CA VAL A 15 17.09 -5.26 -0.58
C VAL A 15 16.00 -4.19 -0.43
N VAL A 16 16.32 -2.90 -0.58
CA VAL A 16 15.32 -1.82 -0.58
C VAL A 16 15.40 -1.08 -1.91
N PRO A 17 14.93 -1.72 -3.00
CA PRO A 17 15.12 -1.17 -4.31
C PRO A 17 14.18 0.03 -4.51
N ARG A 18 14.69 1.08 -5.16
CA ARG A 18 13.86 2.23 -5.50
C ARG A 18 12.80 1.82 -6.50
N GLN A 19 11.54 2.09 -6.14
CA GLN A 19 10.40 1.94 -7.05
C GLN A 19 10.56 2.87 -8.26
N PRO A 20 10.46 2.35 -9.50
CA PRO A 20 10.63 3.14 -10.70
C PRO A 20 9.47 4.14 -10.85
N TYR A 21 9.78 5.30 -11.41
CA TYR A 21 8.75 6.31 -11.70
C TYR A 21 7.78 5.79 -12.78
N PRO A 22 6.46 6.04 -12.70
CA PRO A 22 5.70 6.84 -11.71
C PRO A 22 4.98 5.99 -10.64
N LEU A 23 5.50 4.80 -10.33
CA LEU A 23 4.93 3.92 -9.31
C LEU A 23 5.00 4.55 -7.91
N PRO A 24 4.10 4.15 -6.99
CA PRO A 24 4.09 4.68 -5.64
C PRO A 24 5.35 4.30 -4.87
N ALA A 25 5.74 5.10 -3.87
CA ALA A 25 6.89 4.77 -3.02
C ALA A 25 6.68 3.45 -2.26
N SER A 26 5.45 3.24 -1.78
CA SER A 26 5.00 2.02 -1.12
C SER A 26 3.74 1.50 -1.82
N PRO A 27 3.83 0.39 -2.57
CA PRO A 27 2.66 -0.21 -3.20
C PRO A 27 1.63 -0.70 -2.17
N GLU A 28 2.10 -1.09 -0.99
CA GLU A 28 1.27 -1.61 0.10
C GLU A 28 0.39 -0.51 0.70
N THR A 29 0.93 0.70 0.84
CA THR A 29 0.13 1.84 1.32
C THR A 29 -1.00 2.21 0.37
N HIS A 30 -0.82 1.99 -0.94
CA HIS A 30 -1.89 2.17 -1.93
C HIS A 30 -2.91 1.04 -1.97
N ALA A 31 -2.51 -0.15 -1.53
CA ALA A 31 -3.36 -1.33 -1.50
C ALA A 31 -4.36 -1.28 -0.33
N ILE A 32 -3.97 -0.70 0.81
CA ILE A 32 -4.81 -0.66 2.03
C ILE A 32 -6.19 -0.04 1.79
N PRO A 33 -6.33 1.19 1.25
CA PRO A 33 -7.66 1.77 1.03
C PRO A 33 -8.46 0.98 -0.03
N LYS A 34 -7.78 0.34 -1.00
CA LYS A 34 -8.45 -0.50 -1.99
C LYS A 34 -9.03 -1.77 -1.36
N TYR A 35 -8.25 -2.45 -0.51
CA TYR A 35 -8.73 -3.63 0.21
C TYR A 35 -9.81 -3.28 1.22
N ALA A 36 -9.71 -2.13 1.90
CA ALA A 36 -10.78 -1.63 2.76
C ALA A 36 -12.08 -1.43 1.97
N CYS A 37 -12.02 -0.78 0.81
CA CYS A 37 -13.18 -0.59 -0.07
C CYS A 37 -13.74 -1.93 -0.61
N ILE A 38 -12.89 -2.88 -0.99
CA ILE A 38 -13.34 -4.21 -1.45
C ILE A 38 -14.04 -4.96 -0.31
N GLY A 39 -13.42 -5.00 0.87
CA GLY A 39 -14.01 -5.62 2.06
C GLY A 39 -15.33 -4.97 2.46
N ALA A 40 -15.40 -3.64 2.42
CA ALA A 40 -16.63 -2.89 2.66
C ALA A 40 -17.70 -3.17 1.60
N ALA A 41 -17.33 -3.35 0.33
CA ALA A 41 -18.26 -3.68 -0.74
C ALA A 41 -18.85 -5.08 -0.56
N VAL A 42 -18.02 -6.07 -0.24
CA VAL A 42 -18.46 -7.44 0.05
C VAL A 42 -19.39 -7.46 1.27
N TRP A 43 -19.01 -6.77 2.34
CA TRP A 43 -19.80 -6.70 3.56
C TRP A 43 -21.13 -5.97 3.34
N THR A 44 -21.12 -4.85 2.61
CA THR A 44 -22.34 -4.10 2.28
C THR A 44 -23.26 -4.92 1.36
N GLY A 45 -22.69 -5.65 0.40
CA GLY A 45 -23.45 -6.56 -0.46
C GLY A 45 -24.12 -7.67 0.35
N LEU A 46 -23.40 -8.27 1.31
CA LEU A 46 -23.96 -9.27 2.22
C LEU A 46 -25.08 -8.68 3.09
N GLN A 47 -24.89 -7.47 3.62
CA GLN A 47 -25.93 -6.78 4.40
C GLN A 47 -27.17 -6.47 3.56
N SER A 48 -27.00 -6.09 2.29
CA SER A 48 -28.11 -5.82 1.37
C SER A 48 -29.00 -7.06 1.18
N ILE A 49 -28.40 -8.26 1.13
CA ILE A 49 -29.13 -9.53 1.01
C ILE A 49 -29.90 -9.87 2.29
N VAL A 50 -29.28 -9.69 3.47
CA VAL A 50 -29.85 -10.17 4.75
C VAL A 50 -30.82 -9.17 5.39
N ARG A 51 -30.55 -7.86 5.30
CA ARG A 51 -31.25 -6.82 6.07
C ARG A 51 -31.82 -5.68 5.21
N GLY A 52 -31.75 -5.79 3.87
CA GLY A 52 -32.10 -4.70 2.97
C GLY A 52 -31.04 -3.58 2.92
N ASN A 53 -31.29 -2.55 2.14
CA ASN A 53 -30.31 -1.49 1.89
C ASN A 53 -30.16 -0.54 3.10
N VAL A 54 -29.10 -0.74 3.88
CA VAL A 54 -28.69 0.17 4.96
C VAL A 54 -27.89 1.33 4.37
N THR A 55 -28.45 2.55 4.44
CA THR A 55 -27.80 3.76 3.94
C THR A 55 -26.50 4.04 4.70
N GLY A 56 -25.41 4.31 3.97
CA GLY A 56 -24.12 4.67 4.58
C GLY A 56 -23.28 3.49 5.12
N ALA A 57 -23.77 2.25 5.04
CA ALA A 57 -23.04 1.06 5.52
C ALA A 57 -21.66 0.90 4.87
N PHE A 58 -21.54 1.19 3.57
CA PHE A 58 -20.28 1.11 2.84
C PHE A 58 -19.20 2.06 3.37
N VAL A 59 -19.56 3.34 3.57
CA VAL A 59 -18.62 4.35 4.06
C VAL A 59 -18.21 4.04 5.49
N ARG A 60 -19.17 3.63 6.34
CA ARG A 60 -18.91 3.26 7.73
C ARG A 60 -17.99 2.04 7.84
N THR A 61 -18.23 1.00 7.06
CA THR A 61 -17.41 -0.21 7.08
C THR A 61 -16.02 0.06 6.51
N THR A 62 -15.91 0.90 5.48
CA THR A 62 -14.60 1.37 4.98
C THR A 62 -13.85 2.15 6.06
N ALA A 63 -14.54 3.02 6.80
CA ALA A 63 -13.93 3.81 7.87
C ALA A 63 -13.42 2.97 9.04
N ILE A 64 -14.05 1.83 9.33
CA ILE A 64 -13.63 0.87 10.36
C ILE A 64 -12.48 -0.01 9.85
N LEU A 65 -12.57 -0.53 8.63
CA LEU A 65 -11.57 -1.43 8.06
C LEU A 65 -10.24 -0.71 7.76
N THR A 66 -10.29 0.55 7.34
CA THR A 66 -9.10 1.33 7.00
C THR A 66 -8.09 1.41 8.16
N PRO A 67 -8.43 1.89 9.37
CA PRO A 67 -7.49 1.96 10.49
C PRO A 67 -7.02 0.58 10.95
N LEU A 68 -7.86 -0.46 10.88
CA LEU A 68 -7.45 -1.84 11.19
C LEU A 68 -6.36 -2.34 10.24
N LEU A 69 -6.54 -2.11 8.93
CA LEU A 69 -5.55 -2.48 7.92
C LEU A 69 -4.27 -1.63 8.03
N ILE A 70 -4.39 -0.35 8.36
CA ILE A 70 -3.22 0.51 8.64
C ILE A 70 -2.47 -0.01 9.87
N ALA A 71 -3.17 -0.39 10.94
CA ALA A 71 -2.54 -0.95 12.13
C ALA A 71 -1.79 -2.25 11.79
N ASN A 72 -2.43 -3.18 11.07
CA ASN A 72 -1.79 -4.41 10.63
C ASN A 72 -0.55 -4.13 9.76
N GLN A 73 -0.67 -3.22 8.79
CA GLN A 73 0.46 -2.81 7.96
C GLN A 73 1.60 -2.20 8.79
N SER A 74 1.27 -1.38 9.79
CA SER A 74 2.29 -0.72 10.62
C SER A 74 3.16 -1.72 11.38
N VAL A 75 2.57 -2.84 11.82
CA VAL A 75 3.29 -3.95 12.45
C VAL A 75 4.21 -4.63 11.43
N GLN A 76 3.70 -4.93 10.23
CA GLN A 76 4.51 -5.53 9.16
C GLN A 76 5.69 -4.65 8.77
N SER A 77 5.45 -3.36 8.53
CA SER A 77 6.51 -2.40 8.21
C SER A 77 7.48 -2.14 9.36
N PHE A 78 7.10 -2.43 10.60
CA PHE A 78 8.02 -2.38 11.74
C PHE A 78 8.96 -3.58 11.73
N VAL A 79 8.43 -4.79 11.51
CA VAL A 79 9.23 -6.03 11.40
C VAL A 79 10.22 -5.94 10.23
N GLU A 80 9.75 -5.48 9.06
CA GLU A 80 10.60 -5.31 7.88
C GLU A 80 11.75 -4.33 8.14
N LYS A 81 11.49 -3.23 8.86
CA LYS A 81 12.54 -2.27 9.20
C LYS A 81 13.62 -2.86 10.08
N GLN A 82 13.27 -3.74 11.01
CA GLN A 82 14.25 -4.40 11.86
C GLN A 82 15.16 -5.31 11.03
N ALA A 83 14.56 -6.15 10.18
CA ALA A 83 15.32 -7.04 9.29
C ALA A 83 16.24 -6.27 8.33
N VAL A 84 15.73 -5.18 7.74
CA VAL A 84 16.48 -4.33 6.81
C VAL A 84 17.62 -3.59 7.52
N ALA A 85 17.44 -3.16 8.77
CA ALA A 85 18.47 -2.46 9.53
C ALA A 85 19.70 -3.34 9.77
N GLU A 86 19.52 -4.64 10.00
CA GLU A 86 20.63 -5.59 10.15
C GLU A 86 21.42 -5.75 8.86
N VAL A 87 20.74 -5.85 7.71
CA VAL A 87 21.40 -5.91 6.39
C VAL A 87 22.22 -4.64 6.11
N PHE A 88 21.68 -3.47 6.45
CA PHE A 88 22.42 -2.20 6.30
C PHE A 88 23.65 -2.14 7.22
N LYS A 89 23.54 -2.65 8.45
CA LYS A 89 24.67 -2.74 9.38
C LYS A 89 25.77 -3.65 8.84
N ASN A 90 25.41 -4.81 8.29
CA ASN A 90 26.36 -5.78 7.74
C ASN A 90 27.04 -5.28 6.47
N SER A 91 26.35 -4.47 5.66
CA SER A 91 26.91 -3.85 4.44
C SER A 91 27.70 -2.56 4.71
N GLY A 92 27.77 -2.09 5.96
CA GLY A 92 28.46 -0.85 6.33
C GLY A 92 27.80 0.42 5.80
N ILE A 93 26.55 0.35 5.32
CA ILE A 93 25.82 1.46 4.74
C ILE A 93 25.01 2.17 5.83
N ARG A 94 25.10 3.50 5.89
CA ARG A 94 24.22 4.29 6.76
C ARG A 94 22.87 4.52 6.08
N PRO A 95 21.75 3.96 6.61
CA PRO A 95 20.46 4.07 5.95
C PRO A 95 19.93 5.49 5.99
N GLN A 96 19.36 5.96 4.88
CA GLN A 96 18.60 7.20 4.87
C GLN A 96 17.38 7.08 5.80
N PRO A 97 17.04 8.14 6.56
CA PRO A 97 15.90 8.12 7.46
C PRO A 97 14.58 8.04 6.69
N TRP A 98 13.56 7.47 7.34
CA TRP A 98 12.19 7.45 6.83
C TRP A 98 11.70 8.88 6.59
N LYS A 99 11.14 9.13 5.40
CA LYS A 99 10.44 10.38 5.06
C LYS A 99 8.96 10.09 4.77
N LEU A 100 8.06 10.79 5.46
CA LEU A 100 6.62 10.69 5.18
C LEU A 100 6.28 11.31 3.82
N ILE A 101 6.86 12.48 3.56
CA ILE A 101 6.59 13.26 2.36
C ILE A 101 7.95 13.60 1.76
N ARG A 102 8.12 13.23 0.50
CA ARG A 102 9.24 13.69 -0.31
C ARG A 102 8.66 14.39 -1.53
N PHE A 103 8.99 15.67 -1.69
CA PHE A 103 8.62 16.40 -2.88
C PHE A 103 9.58 15.98 -4.00
N GLU A 104 9.01 15.47 -5.10
CA GLU A 104 9.74 15.04 -6.29
C GLU A 104 9.00 15.56 -7.53
N GLU A 105 9.73 15.82 -8.60
CA GLU A 105 9.18 15.96 -9.96
C GLU A 105 9.60 14.69 -10.72
N PRO A 106 8.77 14.04 -11.56
CA PRO A 106 7.47 14.44 -12.12
C PRO A 106 6.19 13.84 -11.43
N LEU A 107 5.00 13.91 -12.05
CA LEU A 107 3.68 13.53 -11.49
C LEU A 107 3.62 12.05 -11.09
N ASN A 108 3.43 11.78 -9.81
CA ASN A 108 3.39 10.41 -9.28
C ASN A 108 1.98 9.91 -8.98
N LEU A 109 1.82 8.58 -8.90
CA LEU A 109 0.59 7.94 -8.44
C LEU A 109 0.18 8.40 -7.03
N ASP A 110 1.16 8.66 -6.16
CA ASP A 110 0.97 9.18 -4.81
C ASP A 110 0.27 10.55 -4.83
N SER A 111 0.56 11.38 -5.84
CA SER A 111 -0.07 12.71 -5.98
C SER A 111 -1.54 12.59 -6.41
N TRP A 112 -1.86 11.64 -7.28
CA TRP A 112 -3.24 11.33 -7.66
C TRP A 112 -4.06 10.77 -6.50
N ALA A 113 -3.46 9.88 -5.70
CA ALA A 113 -4.12 9.31 -4.53
C ALA A 113 -4.37 10.37 -3.45
N LEU A 114 -3.38 11.23 -3.17
CA LEU A 114 -3.53 12.37 -2.26
C LEU A 114 -4.61 13.35 -2.75
N GLY A 115 -4.60 13.69 -4.04
CA GLY A 115 -5.62 14.54 -4.66
C GLY A 115 -7.02 13.95 -4.52
N GLY A 116 -7.17 12.64 -4.78
CA GLY A 116 -8.43 11.93 -4.58
C GLY A 116 -8.89 11.94 -3.12
N ALA A 117 -7.98 11.76 -2.16
CA ALA A 117 -8.29 11.82 -0.73
C ALA A 117 -8.78 13.20 -0.30
N ILE A 118 -8.13 14.27 -0.78
CA ILE A 118 -8.56 15.65 -0.54
C ILE A 118 -9.96 15.89 -1.11
N VAL A 119 -10.23 15.43 -2.34
CA VAL A 119 -11.57 15.53 -2.93
C VAL A 119 -12.61 14.77 -2.08
N GLY A 120 -12.27 13.57 -1.61
CA GLY A 120 -13.10 12.79 -0.68
C GLY A 120 -13.41 13.55 0.62
N LEU A 121 -12.41 14.20 1.21
CA LEU A 121 -12.59 15.06 2.40
C LEU A 121 -13.48 16.28 2.11
N CYS A 122 -13.31 16.94 0.97
CA CYS A 122 -14.17 18.04 0.53
C CYS A 122 -15.63 17.59 0.37
N ILE A 123 -15.85 16.38 -0.17
CA ILE A 123 -17.19 15.78 -0.25
C ILE A 123 -17.73 15.52 1.15
N ALA A 124 -16.95 14.94 2.06
CA ALA A 124 -17.35 14.70 3.44
C ALA A 124 -17.60 15.99 4.25
N ALA A 125 -16.98 17.11 3.90
CA ALA A 125 -17.26 18.39 4.55
C ALA A 125 -18.68 18.91 4.24
N ARG A 126 -19.24 18.57 3.08
CA ARG A 126 -20.58 19.01 2.67
C ARG A 126 -21.68 18.22 3.37
N GLY A 127 -22.17 18.65 4.54
CA GLY A 127 -23.22 18.04 5.39
C GLY A 127 -24.23 17.03 4.79
N LYS A 128 -24.73 17.28 3.57
CA LYS A 128 -25.76 16.47 2.89
C LYS A 128 -25.24 15.35 1.96
N SER A 129 -23.93 15.24 1.75
CA SER A 129 -23.36 14.35 0.72
C SER A 129 -23.34 12.85 1.07
N LEU A 130 -23.36 12.51 2.36
CA LEU A 130 -23.21 11.13 2.85
C LEU A 130 -24.30 10.82 3.89
N PRO A 131 -25.54 10.56 3.44
CA PRO A 131 -26.64 10.23 4.35
C PRO A 131 -26.35 8.94 5.12
N GLY A 132 -26.69 8.92 6.41
CA GLY A 132 -26.51 7.74 7.27
C GLY A 132 -25.13 7.57 7.92
N VAL A 133 -24.19 8.50 7.70
CA VAL A 133 -22.86 8.46 8.35
C VAL A 133 -22.54 9.80 9.00
N LEU A 134 -22.23 9.76 10.30
CA LEU A 134 -21.96 10.93 11.14
C LEU A 134 -20.57 10.85 11.78
N GLY A 135 -20.03 11.99 12.17
CA GLY A 135 -18.78 12.08 12.91
C GLY A 135 -17.55 11.70 12.08
N TRP A 136 -16.57 11.07 12.74
CA TRP A 136 -15.26 10.76 12.17
C TRP A 136 -15.31 9.71 11.05
N ASP A 137 -16.23 8.74 11.13
CA ASP A 137 -16.44 7.69 10.12
C ASP A 137 -16.64 8.28 8.72
N ARG A 138 -17.33 9.42 8.67
CA ARG A 138 -17.62 10.13 7.44
C ARG A 138 -16.36 10.64 6.73
N TYR A 139 -15.45 11.23 7.49
CA TYR A 139 -14.21 11.81 6.96
C TYR A 139 -13.22 10.72 6.58
N ILE A 140 -13.02 9.73 7.46
CA ILE A 140 -12.08 8.63 7.20
C ILE A 140 -12.56 7.77 6.03
N GLY A 141 -13.84 7.38 6.01
CA GLY A 141 -14.40 6.58 4.93
C GLY A 141 -14.35 7.31 3.60
N ALA A 142 -14.78 8.57 3.53
CA ALA A 142 -14.75 9.34 2.29
C ALA A 142 -13.32 9.62 1.79
N SER A 143 -12.38 9.90 2.70
CA SER A 143 -10.97 10.07 2.37
C SER A 143 -10.35 8.78 1.82
N ALA A 144 -10.65 7.62 2.43
CA ALA A 144 -10.16 6.33 1.97
C ALA A 144 -10.73 5.94 0.59
N ILE A 145 -12.03 6.18 0.36
CA ILE A 145 -12.67 5.99 -0.94
C ILE A 145 -12.04 6.93 -1.97
N GLY A 146 -11.89 8.21 -1.64
CA GLY A 146 -11.25 9.21 -2.49
C GLY A 146 -9.82 8.81 -2.87
N TRP A 147 -9.04 8.30 -1.92
CA TRP A 147 -7.70 7.77 -2.16
C TRP A 147 -7.72 6.59 -3.14
N ALA A 148 -8.60 5.61 -2.92
CA ALA A 148 -8.72 4.43 -3.77
C ALA A 148 -9.11 4.80 -5.21
N VAL A 149 -10.07 5.72 -5.37
CA VAL A 149 -10.49 6.25 -6.68
C VAL A 149 -9.36 7.03 -7.33
N GLY A 150 -8.73 7.96 -6.62
CA GLY A 150 -7.61 8.77 -7.12
C GLY A 150 -6.43 7.90 -7.57
N SER A 151 -6.05 6.91 -6.77
CA SER A 151 -5.00 5.95 -7.14
C SER A 151 -5.37 5.14 -8.38
N SER A 152 -6.64 4.75 -8.55
CA SER A 152 -7.07 3.97 -9.71
C SER A 152 -7.16 4.82 -10.98
N ALA A 153 -7.65 6.05 -10.85
CA ALA A 153 -7.68 7.04 -11.93
C ALA A 153 -6.26 7.42 -12.37
N GLY A 154 -5.34 7.64 -11.43
CA GLY A 154 -3.93 7.90 -11.75
C GLY A 154 -3.28 6.73 -12.49
N ALA A 155 -3.52 5.49 -12.04
CA ALA A 155 -3.00 4.31 -12.73
C ALA A 155 -3.54 4.18 -14.15
N ALA A 156 -4.85 4.46 -14.35
CA ALA A 156 -5.46 4.48 -15.68
C ALA A 156 -4.88 5.60 -16.56
N TYR A 157 -4.71 6.80 -16.00
CA TYR A 157 -4.11 7.95 -16.70
C TYR A 157 -2.71 7.61 -17.19
N PHE A 158 -1.84 7.14 -16.29
CA PHE A 158 -0.47 6.82 -16.70
C PHE A 158 -0.38 5.63 -17.67
N LYS A 159 -1.30 4.67 -17.57
CA LYS A 159 -1.45 3.60 -18.57
C LYS A 159 -1.83 4.17 -19.94
N SER A 160 -2.68 5.19 -20.02
CA SER A 160 -3.07 5.82 -21.28
C SER A 160 -2.00 6.72 -21.90
N ILE A 161 -1.19 7.41 -21.09
CA ILE A 161 -0.15 8.34 -21.59
C ILE A 161 1.21 7.67 -21.82
N SER A 162 1.32 6.36 -21.60
CA SER A 162 2.52 5.57 -21.92
C SER A 162 2.22 4.53 -23.01
N PRO A 163 1.97 4.94 -24.27
CA PRO A 163 1.57 4.01 -25.34
C PRO A 163 2.67 3.04 -25.78
N GLY A 164 3.89 3.11 -25.21
CA GLY A 164 5.04 2.27 -25.53
C GLY A 164 5.34 1.17 -24.49
N GLY A 165 4.46 0.97 -23.52
CA GLY A 165 4.64 -0.06 -22.50
C GLY A 165 5.71 0.27 -21.47
N GLU A 166 6.13 1.53 -21.28
CA GLU A 166 7.06 1.89 -20.19
C GLU A 166 6.42 1.65 -18.82
N TRP A 167 5.11 1.87 -18.69
CA TRP A 167 4.34 1.45 -17.52
C TRP A 167 4.36 -0.06 -17.31
N ALA A 168 4.16 -0.83 -18.39
CA ALA A 168 4.21 -2.29 -18.34
C ALA A 168 5.62 -2.79 -18.02
N LYS A 169 6.67 -2.16 -18.58
CA LYS A 169 8.08 -2.44 -18.29
C LYS A 169 8.42 -2.10 -16.85
N ALA A 170 7.96 -0.98 -16.31
CA ALA A 170 8.16 -0.61 -14.91
C ALA A 170 7.51 -1.63 -13.97
N ILE A 171 6.31 -2.11 -14.30
CA ILE A 171 5.66 -3.20 -13.55
C ILE A 171 6.46 -4.51 -13.68
N LEU A 172 6.83 -4.92 -14.89
CA LEU A 172 7.56 -6.17 -15.13
C LEU A 172 8.94 -6.18 -14.47
N VAL A 173 9.68 -5.08 -14.52
CA VAL A 173 10.98 -4.95 -13.82
C VAL A 173 10.79 -5.08 -12.31
N ASN A 174 9.71 -4.53 -11.77
CA ASN A 174 9.40 -4.60 -10.36
C ASN A 174 8.94 -6.01 -9.94
N GLU A 175 8.16 -6.68 -10.78
CA GLU A 175 7.74 -8.07 -10.59
C GLU A 175 8.91 -9.06 -10.69
N ALA A 176 9.79 -8.89 -11.69
CA ALA A 176 11.01 -9.69 -11.84
C ALA A 176 11.90 -9.52 -10.61
N ARG A 177 12.13 -8.27 -10.19
CA ARG A 177 12.89 -7.97 -8.98
C ARG A 177 12.26 -8.60 -7.73
N ARG A 178 10.93 -8.58 -7.60
CA ARG A 178 10.23 -9.27 -6.50
C ARG A 178 10.44 -10.78 -6.53
N ARG A 179 10.42 -11.42 -7.69
CA ARG A 179 10.69 -12.86 -7.80
C ARG A 179 12.11 -13.19 -7.38
N ASP A 180 13.10 -12.44 -7.86
CA ASP A 180 14.49 -12.64 -7.49
C ASP A 180 14.69 -12.52 -5.97
N TYR A 181 13.99 -11.57 -5.33
CA TYR A 181 13.99 -11.46 -3.86
C TYR A 181 13.37 -12.66 -3.15
N VAL A 182 12.22 -13.13 -3.63
CA VAL A 182 11.52 -14.30 -3.05
C VAL A 182 12.35 -15.56 -3.23
N ASP A 183 12.99 -15.74 -4.38
CA ASP A 183 13.83 -16.90 -4.65
C ASP A 183 15.12 -16.84 -3.82
N ALA A 184 15.72 -15.66 -3.63
CA ALA A 184 16.87 -15.46 -2.75
C ALA A 184 16.55 -15.65 -1.25
N THR A 185 15.30 -15.44 -0.84
CA THR A 185 14.85 -15.71 0.54
C THR A 185 14.37 -17.15 0.74
N THR A 186 13.94 -17.83 -0.33
CA THR A 186 13.52 -19.24 -0.30
C THR A 186 14.71 -20.19 -0.45
N ASN A 187 15.75 -19.81 -1.20
CA ASN A 187 17.05 -20.46 -1.15
C ASN A 187 17.75 -20.04 0.13
N SER A 188 17.77 -20.94 1.11
CA SER A 188 18.40 -20.82 2.42
C SER A 188 19.90 -20.50 2.42
N ASP A 189 20.54 -20.34 1.26
CA ASP A 189 21.98 -20.09 1.13
C ASP A 189 22.35 -18.62 1.38
N PHE A 190 21.39 -17.69 1.32
CA PHE A 190 21.65 -16.27 1.65
C PHE A 190 21.76 -16.03 3.16
N TRP A 191 21.12 -16.89 3.95
CA TRP A 191 21.34 -16.99 5.39
C TRP A 191 22.35 -18.09 5.61
N GLY A 192 23.65 -17.76 5.62
CA GLY A 192 24.70 -18.69 6.05
C GLY A 192 24.26 -19.43 7.33
N PRO A 193 24.73 -20.67 7.56
CA PRO A 193 24.11 -21.61 8.49
C PRO A 193 23.78 -20.91 9.80
N ILE A 194 22.48 -20.69 10.05
CA ILE A 194 21.98 -20.16 11.32
C ILE A 194 22.12 -21.30 12.32
N GLU A 195 23.35 -21.51 12.76
CA GLU A 195 23.68 -22.38 13.86
C GLU A 195 23.22 -21.67 15.14
N ASN A 196 22.16 -22.20 15.74
CA ASN A 196 21.68 -21.88 17.09
C ASN A 196 21.26 -20.42 17.37
N SER A 197 20.02 -20.09 17.00
CA SER A 197 19.17 -19.38 17.96
C SER A 197 17.74 -19.89 17.87
N GLN A 198 17.32 -20.57 18.93
CA GLN A 198 15.95 -20.98 19.14
C GLN A 198 15.05 -19.74 19.21
N SER A 199 13.82 -19.89 18.70
CA SER A 199 12.66 -18.99 18.85
C SER A 199 12.54 -17.78 17.91
N PHE A 200 12.32 -18.03 16.62
CA PHE A 200 11.44 -17.17 15.83
C PHE A 200 10.27 -18.00 15.31
N PRO A 201 9.00 -17.67 15.65
CA PRO A 201 7.86 -18.37 15.11
C PRO A 201 7.80 -18.12 13.60
N ARG A 202 7.77 -19.22 12.82
CA ARG A 202 7.48 -19.25 11.39
C ARG A 202 6.11 -18.60 11.13
N ILE A 203 6.07 -17.27 10.92
CA ILE A 203 4.84 -16.53 10.56
C ILE A 203 4.89 -16.05 9.09
N PHE A 204 5.96 -16.31 8.35
CA PHE A 204 6.13 -15.80 6.98
C PHE A 204 5.50 -16.64 5.85
N THR A 205 4.69 -17.66 6.14
CA THR A 205 4.14 -18.58 5.12
C THR A 205 2.66 -18.38 4.77
N LEU A 206 2.08 -17.19 4.94
CA LEU A 206 0.65 -16.95 4.63
C LEU A 206 0.35 -15.90 3.55
N TYR A 207 1.30 -15.54 2.70
CA TYR A 207 1.02 -14.75 1.49
C TYR A 207 1.50 -15.45 0.22
N SER A 208 0.98 -16.65 -0.05
CA SER A 208 0.87 -17.12 -1.42
C SER A 208 -0.10 -16.20 -2.17
N SER A 209 0.44 -15.33 -3.01
CA SER A 209 -0.29 -14.54 -4.01
C SER A 209 -1.38 -15.38 -4.70
N PRO A 210 -2.64 -14.88 -4.80
CA PRO A 210 -3.71 -15.57 -5.52
C PRO A 210 -3.57 -15.49 -7.06
N TRP A 211 -2.46 -14.97 -7.57
CA TRP A 211 -2.17 -14.91 -9.00
C TRP A 211 -1.14 -15.97 -9.41
N ARG A 212 -1.50 -17.24 -9.26
CA ARG A 212 -0.92 -18.36 -10.02
C ARG A 212 -2.02 -18.93 -10.92
N LYS A 213 -2.00 -18.53 -12.18
CA LYS A 213 -2.44 -19.35 -13.32
C LYS A 213 -1.46 -19.13 -14.45
#